data_AF-A0A950BP87-F1
#
_entry.id   AF-A0A950BP87-F1
#
_cell.length_a   1.000
_cell.length_b   1.000
_cell.length_c   1.000
_cell.angle_alpha   90.00
_cell.angle_beta   90.00
_cell.angle_gamma   90.00
#
_symmetry.space_group_name_H-M   'P 1'
#
loop_
_entity.id
_entity.type
_entity.pdbx_description
1 polymer ?
#
loop_
_entity_poly.entity_id
_entity_poly.type
_entity_poly.pdbx_seq_one_letter_code
_entity_poly.pdbx_strand_id
1 'polypeptide(L)'
;DWISQAVADPAVETLADDSLLALCDLTLEPAQQEELSKLLERAQEGELETDDRDHLDQLMVLYRRGLKLKARAWKEAVARGLRTPLADDAA
;
A
#
# COMPACT_ATOMS: atom_id res chain seq x y z
N ASP A 1 10.07 -5.10 2.41
CA ASP A 1 9.69 -4.02 1.48
C ASP A 1 8.26 -4.22 1.00
N TRP A 2 7.46 -3.16 1.02
CA TRP A 2 6.01 -3.19 0.78
C TRP A 2 5.64 -3.65 -0.63
N ILE A 3 6.43 -3.23 -1.63
CA ILE A 3 6.27 -3.60 -3.02
C ILE A 3 6.47 -5.11 -3.22
N SER A 4 7.49 -5.71 -2.60
CA SER A 4 7.75 -7.14 -2.68
C SER A 4 6.60 -7.97 -2.12
N GLN A 5 6.00 -7.52 -1.02
CA GLN A 5 4.82 -8.18 -0.43
C GLN A 5 3.56 -7.99 -1.29
N ALA A 6 3.37 -6.80 -1.87
CA ALA A 6 2.26 -6.51 -2.78
C ALA A 6 2.33 -7.35 -4.07
N VAL A 7 3.53 -7.69 -4.53
CA VAL A 7 3.75 -8.59 -5.68
C VAL A 7 3.51 -10.05 -5.30
N ALA A 8 3.89 -10.47 -4.09
CA ALA A 8 3.70 -11.83 -3.62
C ALA A 8 2.22 -12.20 -3.39
N ASP A 9 1.37 -11.21 -3.12
CA ASP A 9 -0.08 -11.36 -2.82
C ASP A 9 -0.38 -12.56 -1.91
N PRO A 10 0.21 -12.60 -0.70
CA PRO A 10 0.06 -13.75 0.19
C PRO A 10 -1.41 -13.93 0.61
N ALA A 11 -1.78 -15.19 0.85
CA ALA A 11 -3.08 -15.53 1.43
C ALA A 11 -3.13 -15.08 2.90
N VAL A 12 -3.62 -13.86 3.13
CA VAL A 12 -3.64 -13.20 4.45
C VAL A 12 -4.36 -14.03 5.52
N GLU A 13 -5.34 -14.83 5.11
CA GLU A 13 -6.15 -15.69 5.97
C GLU A 13 -5.35 -16.85 6.57
N THR A 14 -4.18 -17.16 6.02
CA THR A 14 -3.31 -18.26 6.47
C THR A 14 -2.05 -17.78 7.21
N LEU A 15 -1.82 -16.47 7.25
CA LEU A 15 -0.65 -15.90 7.92
C LEU A 15 -0.74 -16.06 9.44
N ALA A 16 0.43 -16.19 10.08
CA ALA A 16 0.54 -16.05 11.52
C ALA A 16 0.22 -14.60 11.94
N ASP A 17 -0.29 -14.43 13.16
CA ASP A 17 -0.79 -13.14 13.66
C ASP A 17 0.29 -12.04 13.60
N ASP A 18 1.55 -12.34 13.94
CA ASP A 18 2.65 -11.37 13.85
C ASP A 18 2.90 -10.91 12.41
N SER A 19 2.84 -11.83 11.45
CA SER A 19 3.02 -11.52 10.03
C SER A 19 1.84 -10.72 9.48
N LEU A 20 0.63 -11.05 9.92
CA LEU A 20 -0.58 -10.33 9.57
C LEU A 20 -0.55 -8.90 10.13
N LEU A 21 -0.16 -8.73 11.38
CA LEU A 21 -0.01 -7.42 12.02
C LEU A 21 1.08 -6.59 11.35
N ALA A 22 2.20 -7.21 10.96
CA ALA A 22 3.23 -6.54 10.17
C ALA A 22 2.68 -6.05 8.81
N LEU A 23 1.84 -6.84 8.14
CA LEU A 23 1.15 -6.39 6.91
C LEU A 23 0.22 -5.19 7.16
N CYS A 24 -0.46 -5.15 8.32
CA CYS A 24 -1.31 -4.02 8.70
C CYS A 24 -0.53 -2.72 8.91
N ASP A 25 0.74 -2.79 9.31
CA ASP A 25 1.59 -1.61 9.55
C ASP A 25 2.48 -1.24 8.36
N LEU A 26 2.47 -2.03 7.28
CA LEU A 26 3.25 -1.72 6.10
C LEU A 26 2.90 -0.33 5.54
N THR A 27 3.95 0.44 5.26
CA THR A 27 3.92 1.72 4.55
C THR A 27 4.84 1.63 3.35
N LEU A 28 4.65 2.55 2.39
CA LEU A 28 5.71 2.83 1.41
C LEU A 28 7.02 3.14 2.14
N GLU A 29 8.13 2.72 1.55
CA GLU A 29 9.43 3.18 2.02
C GLU A 29 9.56 4.68 1.79
N PRO A 30 10.29 5.41 2.67
CA PRO A 30 10.43 6.86 2.55
C PRO A 30 10.89 7.32 1.17
N ALA A 31 11.84 6.61 0.56
CA ALA A 31 12.36 6.92 -0.77
C ALA A 31 11.28 6.78 -1.86
N GLN A 32 10.49 5.70 -1.82
CA GLN A 32 9.41 5.46 -2.78
C GLN A 32 8.23 6.43 -2.57
N GLN A 33 7.94 6.80 -1.32
CA GLN A 33 6.93 7.81 -0.99
C GLN A 33 7.35 9.20 -1.49
N GLU A 34 8.62 9.56 -1.34
CA GLU A 34 9.17 10.82 -1.83
C GLU A 34 9.15 10.86 -3.36
N GLU A 35 9.58 9.79 -4.01
CA GLU A 35 9.55 9.64 -5.47
C GLU A 35 8.13 9.74 -6.02
N LEU A 36 7.17 9.02 -5.42
CA LEU A 36 5.76 9.09 -5.80
C LEU A 36 5.21 10.51 -5.66
N SER A 37 5.53 11.19 -4.55
CA SER A 37 5.09 12.57 -4.31
C SER A 37 5.59 13.53 -5.39
N LYS A 38 6.87 13.43 -5.76
CA LYS A 38 7.48 14.28 -6.81
C LYS A 38 6.87 14.03 -8.19
N LEU A 39 6.65 12.75 -8.56
CA LEU A 39 6.04 12.41 -9.84
C LEU A 39 4.59 12.90 -9.91
N LEU A 40 3.83 12.80 -8.82
CA LEU A 40 2.45 13.30 -8.76
C LEU A 40 2.38 14.83 -8.84
N GLU A 41 3.30 15.54 -8.20
CA GLU A 41 3.42 17.00 -8.29
C GLU A 41 3.68 17.43 -9.74
N ARG A 42 4.71 16.86 -10.38
CA ARG A 42 5.03 17.11 -11.81
C ARG A 42 3.90 16.70 -12.75
N ALA A 43 3.13 15.66 -12.41
CA ALA A 43 1.95 15.24 -13.18
C ALA A 43 0.86 16.32 -13.18
N GLN A 44 0.61 16.94 -12.03
CA GLN A 44 -0.39 18.01 -11.89
C GLN A 44 0.00 19.25 -12.67
N GLU A 45 1.30 19.55 -12.73
CA GLU A 45 1.84 20.68 -13.49
C GLU A 45 1.91 20.42 -15.01
N GLY A 46 1.68 19.17 -15.44
CA GLY A 46 1.73 18.77 -16.84
C GLY A 46 3.15 18.59 -17.38
N GLU A 47 4.16 18.55 -16.50
CA GLU A 47 5.59 18.54 -16.82
C GLU A 47 6.21 17.13 -16.86
N LEU A 48 5.39 16.08 -16.89
CA LEU A 48 5.87 14.72 -17.03
C LEU A 48 6.24 14.39 -18.47
N GLU A 49 7.52 14.07 -18.68
CA GLU A 49 8.01 13.40 -19.88
C GLU A 49 7.46 11.97 -19.96
N THR A 50 7.50 11.35 -21.14
CA THR A 50 6.92 10.01 -21.36
C THR A 50 7.50 8.96 -20.43
N ASP A 51 8.82 8.95 -20.24
CA ASP A 51 9.51 7.99 -19.37
C ASP A 51 9.07 8.14 -17.90
N ASP A 52 8.87 9.38 -17.45
CA ASP A 52 8.40 9.65 -16.09
C ASP A 52 6.92 9.24 -15.89
N ARG A 53 6.09 9.29 -16.95
CA ARG A 53 4.70 8.78 -16.90
C ARG A 53 4.67 7.27 -16.77
N ASP A 54 5.47 6.58 -17.58
CA ASP A 54 5.56 5.12 -17.54
C ASP A 54 6.07 4.64 -16.17
N HIS A 55 7.00 5.38 -15.59
CA HIS A 55 7.50 5.11 -14.24
C HIS A 55 6.44 5.37 -13.16
N LEU A 56 5.73 6.51 -13.23
CA LEU A 56 4.62 6.82 -12.34
C LEU A 56 3.52 5.75 -12.42
N ASP A 57 3.16 5.29 -13.62
CA ASP A 57 2.15 4.26 -13.81
C ASP A 57 2.56 2.93 -13.16
N GLN A 58 3.83 2.53 -13.29
CA GLN A 58 4.36 1.34 -12.62
C GLN A 58 4.30 1.47 -11.09
N LEU A 59 4.75 2.61 -10.56
CA LEU A 59 4.66 2.93 -9.13
C LEU A 59 3.21 2.89 -8.63
N MET A 60 2.27 3.43 -9.41
CA MET A 60 0.84 3.45 -9.07
C MET A 60 0.21 2.05 -9.09
N VAL A 61 0.63 1.15 -9.97
CA VAL A 61 0.18 -0.25 -9.96
C VAL A 61 0.60 -0.95 -8.67
N LEU A 62 1.86 -0.79 -8.27
CA LEU A 62 2.40 -1.39 -7.05
C LEU A 62 1.74 -0.78 -5.81
N TYR A 63 1.57 0.54 -5.82
CA TYR A 63 0.88 1.28 -4.76
C TYR A 63 -0.53 0.74 -4.50
N ARG A 64 -1.34 0.63 -5.56
CA ARG A 64 -2.72 0.12 -5.47
C ARG A 64 -2.78 -1.32 -4.99
N ARG A 65 -1.83 -2.18 -5.40
CA ARG A 65 -1.75 -3.57 -4.93
C ARG A 65 -1.43 -3.63 -3.44
N GLY A 66 -0.45 -2.85 -2.99
CA GLY A 66 -0.07 -2.79 -1.59
C GLY A 66 -1.20 -2.27 -0.69
N LEU A 67 -1.99 -1.29 -1.16
CA LEU A 67 -3.18 -0.82 -0.43
C LEU A 67 -4.24 -1.92 -0.29
N LYS A 68 -4.49 -2.69 -1.36
CA LYS A 68 -5.43 -3.82 -1.32
C LYS A 68 -4.98 -4.90 -0.35
N LEU A 69 -3.70 -5.27 -0.38
CA LEU A 69 -3.13 -6.24 0.54
C LEU A 69 -3.26 -5.78 2.00
N LYS A 70 -2.93 -4.51 2.26
CA LYS A 70 -3.06 -3.89 3.58
C LYS A 70 -4.52 -3.91 4.06
N ALA A 71 -5.48 -3.55 3.21
CA ALA A 71 -6.91 -3.58 3.55
C ALA A 71 -7.40 -5.00 3.86
N ARG A 72 -6.97 -6.01 3.09
CA ARG A 72 -7.27 -7.42 3.37
C ARG A 72 -6.67 -7.87 4.70
N ALA A 73 -5.40 -7.53 4.96
CA ALA A 73 -4.74 -7.84 6.22
C ALA A 73 -5.46 -7.20 7.41
N TRP A 74 -5.87 -5.93 7.30
CA TRP A 74 -6.65 -5.24 8.32
C TRP A 74 -8.00 -5.90 8.57
N LYS A 75 -8.74 -6.26 7.52
CA LYS A 75 -10.02 -6.97 7.64
C LYS A 75 -9.84 -8.28 8.41
N GLU A 76 -8.81 -9.06 8.09
CA GLU A 76 -8.53 -10.33 8.76
C GLU A 76 -8.07 -10.10 10.21
N ALA A 77 -7.23 -9.11 10.47
CA ALA A 77 -6.78 -8.77 11.82
C ALA A 77 -7.96 -8.37 12.72
N VAL A 78 -8.95 -7.65 12.17
CA VAL A 78 -10.21 -7.34 12.87
C VAL A 78 -11.04 -8.60 13.09
N ALA A 79 -11.17 -9.47 12.08
CA ALA A 79 -11.92 -10.73 12.20
C ALA A 79 -11.33 -11.67 13.28
N ARG A 80 -10.01 -11.63 13.49
CA ARG A 80 -9.28 -12.37 14.54
C ARG A 80 -9.27 -11.66 15.90
N GLY A 81 -9.75 -10.43 15.99
CA GLY A 81 -9.70 -9.62 17.21
C GLY A 81 -8.31 -9.05 17.55
N LEU A 82 -7.38 -9.04 16.59
CA LEU A 82 -6.02 -8.50 16.74
C LEU A 82 -5.98 -6.98 16.57
N ARG A 83 -6.95 -6.40 15.86
CA ARG A 83 -7.15 -4.95 15.73
C ARG A 83 -8.61 -4.58 15.96
N THR A 84 -8.82 -3.40 16.51
CA THR A 84 -10.14 -2.77 16.54
C THR A 84 -10.53 -2.39 15.10
N PRO A 85 -11.80 -2.51 14.70
CA PRO A 85 -12.28 -1.89 13.47
C PRO A 85 -11.83 -0.44 13.44
N LEU A 86 -11.28 -0.01 12.30
CA LEU A 86 -11.15 1.43 12.04
C LEU A 86 -12.56 1.98 12.23
N ALA A 87 -12.73 2.88 13.20
CA ALA A 87 -14.00 3.57 13.33
C ALA A 87 -14.28 4.18 11.95
N ASP A 88 -15.43 3.86 11.34
CA ASP A 88 -15.95 4.72 10.28
C ASP A 88 -15.90 6.12 10.88
N ASP A 89 -15.14 7.03 10.25
CA ASP A 89 -15.03 8.42 10.69
C ASP A 89 -16.45 8.94 10.97
N ALA A 90 -16.81 8.94 12.25
CA ALA A 90 -18.06 9.45 12.73
C ALA A 90 -17.83 10.92 13.03
N ALA A 91 -18.32 11.74 12.09
CA ALA A 91 -18.49 13.19 12.11
C ALA A 91 -17.32 14.05 11.60
#